data_AF-A0A3D5X594-F1
#
_entry.id   AF-A0A3D5X594-F1
#
_cell.length_a   1.000
_cell.length_b   1.000
_cell.length_c   1.000
_cell.angle_alpha   90.00
_cell.angle_beta   90.00
_cell.angle_gamma   90.00
#
_symmetry.space_group_name_H-M   'P 1'
#
loop_
_entity.id
_entity.type
_entity.pdbx_description
1 polymer ?
#
loop_
_entity_poly.entity_id
_entity_poly.type
_entity_poly.pdbx_seq_one_letter_code
_entity_poly.pdbx_strand_id
1 'polypeptide(L)'
;DGGGGIMPDHFIPMDTTGTSTYFNLVARRNLIYRFAFQYSDRNRKNLSALKTPTNFTGYLRGVNIMEQFITFADKQGVKPNLSQINTSKLVIETQLIAYIARNIIDDEGFYPIITQIDNTLLKAIEIIKQENSESITAMVTPFKPSMRVFYLSHSKSQITKNLVADMA
;
A
#
# COMPACT_ATOMS: atom_id res chain seq x y z
N ASP A 1 -11.69 0.50 -36.02
CA ASP A 1 -11.36 -0.80 -35.39
C ASP A 1 -10.55 -0.65 -34.12
N GLY A 2 -10.96 -1.39 -33.09
CA GLY A 2 -10.06 -1.91 -32.07
C GLY A 2 -9.78 -0.99 -30.87
N GLY A 3 -10.64 -1.07 -29.86
CA GLY A 3 -10.37 -0.49 -28.54
C GLY A 3 -11.38 -0.89 -27.48
N GLY A 4 -11.85 -2.14 -27.50
CA GLY A 4 -12.70 -2.69 -26.46
C GLY A 4 -11.93 -2.82 -25.15
N GLY A 5 -12.10 -1.84 -24.26
CA GLY A 5 -11.70 -1.93 -22.87
C GLY A 5 -12.86 -2.53 -22.07
N ILE A 6 -12.73 -3.79 -21.71
CA ILE A 6 -13.67 -4.45 -20.79
C ILE A 6 -13.56 -3.75 -19.44
N MET A 7 -14.66 -3.15 -19.00
CA MET A 7 -14.80 -2.55 -17.67
C MET A 7 -15.06 -3.68 -16.66
N PRO A 8 -14.24 -3.87 -15.62
CA PRO A 8 -14.51 -4.89 -14.61
C PRO A 8 -15.72 -4.48 -13.77
N ASP A 9 -16.70 -5.38 -13.67
CA ASP A 9 -17.99 -5.19 -13.00
C ASP A 9 -17.90 -5.29 -11.46
N HIS A 10 -16.68 -5.27 -10.91
CA HIS A 10 -16.44 -5.15 -9.49
C HIS A 10 -15.73 -3.84 -9.21
N PHE A 11 -16.51 -2.84 -8.79
CA PHE A 11 -15.99 -1.64 -8.16
C PHE A 11 -15.37 -2.01 -6.81
N ILE A 12 -14.09 -2.37 -6.84
CA ILE A 12 -13.25 -2.34 -5.65
C ILE A 12 -12.91 -0.86 -5.47
N PRO A 13 -13.37 -0.16 -4.43
CA PRO A 13 -12.85 1.17 -4.14
C PRO A 13 -11.33 1.02 -4.05
N MET A 14 -10.61 1.75 -4.91
CA MET A 14 -9.15 1.77 -4.88
C MET A 14 -8.78 2.34 -3.52
N ASP A 15 -8.60 1.45 -2.55
CA ASP A 15 -8.17 1.77 -1.21
C ASP A 15 -6.70 2.14 -1.37
N THR A 16 -6.46 3.39 -1.77
CA THR A 16 -5.16 3.87 -2.22
C THR A 16 -4.24 4.12 -1.03
N THR A 17 -3.89 3.05 -0.32
CA THR A 17 -2.79 3.06 0.64
C THR A 17 -1.50 3.32 -0.14
N GLY A 18 -1.04 4.58 -0.14
CA GLY A 18 0.17 5.02 -0.84
C GLY A 18 -0.03 6.09 -1.93
N THR A 19 -1.25 6.54 -2.20
CA THR A 19 -1.48 7.70 -3.08
C THR A 19 -1.69 8.97 -2.28
N SER A 20 -1.12 10.08 -2.75
CA SER A 20 -1.24 11.40 -2.15
C SER A 20 -1.66 12.40 -3.21
N THR A 21 -2.17 13.57 -2.80
CA THR A 21 -2.50 14.64 -3.76
C THR A 21 -1.26 15.07 -4.54
N TYR A 22 -0.10 15.13 -3.88
CA TYR A 22 1.20 15.34 -4.52
C TYR A 22 1.49 14.29 -5.59
N PHE A 23 1.37 12.99 -5.27
CA PHE A 23 1.57 11.91 -6.23
C PHE A 23 0.64 12.04 -7.45
N ASN A 24 -0.66 12.28 -7.20
CA ASN A 24 -1.64 12.46 -8.26
C ASN A 24 -1.27 13.61 -9.19
N LEU A 25 -0.75 14.71 -8.65
CA LEU A 25 -0.36 15.88 -9.44
C LEU A 25 0.88 15.59 -10.31
N VAL A 26 1.91 14.96 -9.75
CA VAL A 26 3.12 14.63 -10.51
C VAL A 26 2.88 13.53 -11.55
N ALA A 27 2.00 12.58 -11.25
CA ALA A 27 1.59 11.51 -12.18
C ALA A 27 0.75 12.06 -13.33
N ARG A 28 -0.28 12.86 -13.06
CA ARG A 28 -1.13 13.50 -14.09
C ARG A 28 -0.32 14.39 -15.05
N ARG A 29 0.75 15.03 -14.55
CA ARG A 29 1.66 15.86 -15.35
C ARG A 29 2.82 15.07 -15.97
N ASN A 30 2.83 13.75 -15.81
CA ASN A 30 3.86 12.84 -16.29
C ASN A 30 5.30 13.23 -15.85
N LEU A 31 5.45 13.83 -14.67
CA LEU A 31 6.73 14.39 -14.23
C LEU A 31 7.73 13.30 -13.84
N ILE A 32 7.26 12.16 -13.34
CA ILE A 32 8.11 11.02 -12.95
C ILE A 32 8.87 10.49 -14.17
N TYR A 33 8.15 10.18 -15.25
CA TYR A 33 8.75 9.71 -16.50
C TYR A 33 9.65 10.76 -17.13
N ARG A 34 9.21 12.02 -17.22
CA ARG A 34 10.00 13.12 -17.79
C ARG A 34 11.31 13.34 -17.05
N PHE A 35 11.28 13.33 -15.71
CA PHE A 35 12.48 13.43 -14.90
C PHE A 35 13.40 12.23 -15.10
N ALA A 36 12.85 11.01 -15.08
CA ALA A 36 13.63 9.78 -15.27
C ALA A 36 14.36 9.81 -16.62
N PHE A 37 13.67 10.16 -17.70
CA PHE A 37 14.28 10.33 -19.03
C PHE A 37 15.39 11.37 -19.04
N GLN A 38 15.13 12.58 -18.54
CA GLN A 38 16.14 13.66 -18.49
C GLN A 38 17.35 13.29 -17.63
N TYR A 39 17.12 12.62 -16.50
CA TYR A 39 18.18 12.15 -15.62
C TYR A 39 19.03 11.07 -16.30
N SER A 40 18.39 10.10 -16.94
CA SER A 40 19.07 9.03 -17.68
C SER A 40 19.95 9.59 -18.79
N ASP A 41 19.43 10.55 -19.56
CA ASP A 41 20.18 11.16 -20.65
C ASP A 41 21.41 11.93 -20.16
N ARG A 42 21.21 12.81 -19.16
CA ARG A 42 22.31 13.61 -18.58
C ARG A 42 23.39 12.77 -17.89
N ASN A 43 23.01 11.65 -17.29
CA ASN A 43 23.92 10.80 -16.50
C ASN A 43 24.30 9.50 -17.21
N ARG A 44 24.06 9.40 -18.52
CA ARG A 44 24.19 8.14 -19.27
C ARG A 44 25.55 7.46 -19.08
N LYS A 45 26.64 8.24 -19.10
CA LYS A 45 28.00 7.73 -18.88
C LYS A 45 28.14 6.95 -17.57
N ASN A 46 27.60 7.47 -16.47
CA ASN A 46 27.69 6.83 -15.15
C ASN A 46 26.71 5.66 -15.04
N LEU A 47 25.51 5.81 -15.58
CA LEU A 47 24.46 4.79 -15.50
C LEU A 47 24.78 3.57 -16.36
N SER A 48 25.47 3.72 -17.49
CA SER A 48 25.87 2.60 -18.35
C SER A 48 26.83 1.61 -17.68
N ALA A 49 27.50 2.01 -16.59
CA ALA A 49 28.32 1.10 -15.78
C ALA A 49 27.48 0.16 -14.89
N LEU A 50 26.22 0.51 -14.61
CA LEU A 50 25.31 -0.30 -13.81
C LEU A 50 24.65 -1.36 -14.70
N LYS A 51 24.64 -2.62 -14.25
CA LYS A 51 24.16 -3.76 -15.04
C LYS A 51 23.00 -4.52 -14.41
N THR A 52 22.70 -4.26 -13.14
CA THR A 52 21.65 -5.00 -12.42
C THR A 52 20.66 -4.04 -11.75
N PRO A 53 19.39 -4.46 -11.58
CA PRO A 53 18.38 -3.70 -10.83
C PRO A 53 18.86 -3.25 -9.44
N THR A 54 19.61 -4.12 -8.75
CA THR A 54 20.18 -3.84 -7.44
C THR A 54 21.21 -2.72 -7.48
N ASN A 55 22.07 -2.70 -8.51
CA ASN A 55 23.04 -1.60 -8.67
C ASN A 55 22.34 -0.26 -8.94
N PHE A 56 21.29 -0.25 -9.78
CA PHE A 56 20.48 0.96 -10.00
C PHE A 56 19.83 1.44 -8.71
N THR A 57 19.22 0.54 -7.96
CA THR A 57 18.54 0.87 -6.70
C THR A 57 19.53 1.46 -5.69
N GLY A 58 20.68 0.83 -5.49
CA GLY A 58 21.71 1.30 -4.56
C GLY A 58 22.30 2.65 -4.98
N TYR A 59 22.68 2.78 -6.26
CA TYR A 59 23.27 4.02 -6.78
C TYR A 59 22.28 5.20 -6.70
N LEU A 60 21.04 5.02 -7.17
CA LEU A 60 20.06 6.11 -7.25
C LEU A 60 19.55 6.55 -5.88
N ARG A 61 19.43 5.63 -4.91
CA ARG A 61 19.18 5.99 -3.51
C ARG A 61 20.38 6.74 -2.90
N GLY A 62 21.60 6.29 -3.17
CA GLY A 62 22.82 6.93 -2.67
C GLY A 62 23.01 8.38 -3.14
N VAL A 63 22.51 8.71 -4.33
CA VAL A 63 22.52 10.10 -4.87
C VAL A 63 21.22 10.87 -4.56
N ASN A 64 20.38 10.36 -3.67
CA ASN A 64 19.11 10.98 -3.26
C ASN A 64 18.20 11.35 -4.45
N ILE A 65 17.94 10.40 -5.35
CA ILE A 65 17.13 10.64 -6.56
C ILE A 65 15.76 11.27 -6.26
N MET A 66 15.17 10.94 -5.11
CA MET A 66 13.90 11.51 -4.65
C MET A 66 13.98 13.03 -4.40
N GLU A 67 15.06 13.51 -3.76
CA GLU A 67 15.25 14.94 -3.48
C GLU A 67 15.47 15.74 -4.78
N GLN A 68 16.24 15.15 -5.70
CA GLN A 68 16.43 15.73 -7.03
C GLN A 68 15.12 15.82 -7.81
N PHE A 69 14.28 14.79 -7.70
CA PHE A 69 12.94 14.78 -8.30
C PHE A 69 12.02 15.84 -7.68
N ILE A 70 12.02 15.99 -6.35
CA ILE A 70 11.22 17.03 -5.67
C ILE A 70 11.63 18.42 -6.17
N THR A 71 12.93 18.67 -6.28
CA THR A 71 13.47 19.94 -6.83
C THR A 71 13.04 20.15 -8.27
N PHE A 72 13.04 19.11 -9.10
CA PHE A 72 12.54 19.18 -10.47
C PHE A 72 11.03 19.48 -10.51
N ALA A 73 10.23 18.78 -9.70
CA ALA A 73 8.78 18.94 -9.66
C ALA A 73 8.38 20.36 -9.23
N ASP A 74 9.08 20.95 -8.26
CA ASP A 74 8.87 22.35 -7.85
C ASP A 74 9.11 23.32 -9.02
N LYS A 75 10.21 23.13 -9.76
CA LYS A 75 10.51 23.90 -10.99
C LYS A 75 9.46 23.71 -12.09
N GLN A 76 8.73 22.60 -12.09
CA GLN A 76 7.61 22.32 -13.00
C GLN A 76 6.25 22.76 -12.42
N GLY A 77 6.25 23.56 -11.35
CA GLY A 77 5.05 24.15 -10.76
C GLY A 77 4.25 23.19 -9.87
N VAL A 78 4.90 22.18 -9.30
CA VAL A 78 4.31 21.27 -8.29
C VAL A 78 5.02 21.49 -6.96
N LYS A 79 4.39 22.27 -6.07
CA LYS A 79 4.99 22.62 -4.78
C LYS A 79 5.15 21.40 -3.87
N PRO A 80 6.29 21.26 -3.18
CA PRO A 80 6.51 20.14 -2.28
C PRO A 80 5.57 20.21 -1.08
N ASN A 81 5.01 19.07 -0.71
CA ASN A 81 4.29 18.89 0.55
C ASN A 81 4.88 17.66 1.25
N LEU A 82 5.62 17.88 2.34
CA LEU A 82 6.41 16.81 2.98
C LEU A 82 5.54 15.64 3.46
N SER A 83 4.37 15.93 4.04
CA SER A 83 3.45 14.88 4.52
C SER A 83 2.98 14.01 3.35
N GLN A 84 2.51 14.63 2.27
CA GLN A 84 2.03 13.91 1.07
C GLN A 84 3.17 13.20 0.33
N ILE A 85 4.33 13.82 0.25
CA ILE A 85 5.55 13.21 -0.31
C ILE A 85 5.89 11.96 0.47
N ASN A 86 5.90 12.01 1.80
CA ASN A 86 6.20 10.87 2.66
C ASN A 86 5.18 9.74 2.46
N THR A 87 3.88 10.05 2.35
CA THR A 87 2.82 9.07 2.08
C THR A 87 3.08 8.27 0.79
N SER A 88 3.58 8.92 -0.26
CA SER A 88 3.79 8.30 -1.58
C SER A 88 5.27 8.09 -1.92
N LYS A 89 6.19 8.22 -0.96
CA LYS A 89 7.64 8.26 -1.22
C LYS A 89 8.11 6.98 -1.88
N LEU A 90 7.70 5.84 -1.33
CA LEU A 90 8.07 4.52 -1.86
C LEU A 90 7.60 4.37 -3.32
N VAL A 91 6.35 4.71 -3.59
CA VAL A 91 5.75 4.59 -4.93
C VAL A 91 6.50 5.45 -5.95
N ILE A 92 6.76 6.71 -5.60
CA ILE A 92 7.46 7.65 -6.48
C ILE A 92 8.91 7.21 -6.70
N GLU A 93 9.65 6.92 -5.63
CA GLU A 93 11.06 6.55 -5.72
C GLU A 93 11.25 5.27 -6.54
N THR A 94 10.43 4.24 -6.30
CA THR A 94 10.50 2.99 -7.07
C THR A 94 10.20 3.21 -8.55
N GLN A 95 9.22 4.05 -8.91
CA GLN A 95 8.96 4.40 -10.30
C GLN A 95 10.14 5.15 -10.93
N LEU A 96 10.73 6.12 -10.23
CA LEU A 96 11.90 6.86 -10.70
C LEU A 96 13.05 5.90 -11.04
N ILE A 97 13.38 5.00 -10.12
CA ILE A 97 14.46 4.02 -10.28
C ILE A 97 14.14 3.08 -11.44
N ALA A 98 12.92 2.53 -11.52
CA ALA A 98 12.51 1.61 -12.57
C ALA A 98 12.61 2.25 -13.96
N TYR A 99 12.10 3.48 -14.13
CA TYR A 99 12.19 4.18 -15.42
C TYR A 99 13.62 4.55 -15.79
N ILE A 100 14.45 4.96 -14.81
CA ILE A 100 15.87 5.26 -15.09
C ILE A 100 16.61 4.00 -15.52
N ALA A 101 16.37 2.87 -14.84
CA ALA A 101 16.97 1.58 -15.19
C ALA A 101 16.51 1.12 -16.58
N ARG A 102 15.21 1.26 -16.90
CA ARG A 102 14.66 0.95 -18.23
C ARG A 102 15.34 1.70 -19.36
N ASN A 103 15.68 2.97 -19.16
CA ASN A 103 16.37 3.76 -20.18
C ASN A 103 17.81 3.29 -20.49
N ILE A 104 18.35 2.34 -19.71
CA ILE A 104 19.75 1.88 -19.82
C ILE A 104 19.85 0.38 -20.08
N ILE A 105 19.07 -0.44 -19.36
CA ILE A 105 19.06 -1.91 -19.47
C ILE A 105 17.65 -2.46 -19.76
N ASP A 106 16.75 -1.61 -20.25
CA ASP A 106 15.40 -1.97 -20.70
C ASP A 106 14.57 -2.71 -19.63
N ASP A 107 13.68 -3.58 -20.07
CA ASP A 107 12.75 -4.34 -19.25
C ASP A 107 13.44 -5.16 -18.13
N GLU A 108 14.68 -5.60 -18.32
CA GLU A 108 15.48 -6.27 -17.27
C GLU A 108 15.73 -5.38 -16.06
N GLY A 109 15.87 -4.06 -16.27
CA GLY A 109 15.99 -3.07 -15.20
C GLY A 109 14.66 -2.59 -14.65
N PHE A 110 13.58 -2.75 -15.41
CA PHE A 110 12.26 -2.21 -15.06
C PHE A 110 11.48 -3.15 -14.15
N TYR A 111 11.19 -4.37 -14.61
CA TYR A 111 10.24 -5.27 -13.95
C TYR A 111 10.64 -5.68 -12.54
N PRO A 112 11.92 -6.03 -12.25
CA PRO A 112 12.34 -6.38 -10.89
C PRO A 112 12.25 -5.23 -9.89
N ILE A 113 12.20 -3.99 -10.37
CA ILE A 113 12.12 -2.79 -9.52
C ILE A 113 10.66 -2.40 -9.32
N ILE A 114 9.88 -2.27 -10.40
CA ILE A 114 8.50 -1.77 -10.33
C ILE A 114 7.59 -2.70 -9.51
N THR A 115 7.80 -4.02 -9.59
CA THR A 115 7.03 -5.03 -8.85
C THR A 115 7.23 -4.97 -7.33
N GLN A 116 8.23 -4.23 -6.83
CA GLN A 116 8.42 -4.01 -5.39
C GLN A 116 7.24 -3.25 -4.77
N ILE A 117 6.54 -2.40 -5.54
CA ILE A 117 5.36 -1.68 -5.07
C ILE A 117 4.23 -2.67 -4.77
N ASP A 118 3.97 -3.62 -5.68
CA ASP A 118 2.91 -4.64 -5.51
C ASP A 118 3.20 -5.54 -4.31
N ASN A 119 4.45 -6.02 -4.19
CA ASN A 119 4.88 -6.84 -3.06
C ASN A 119 4.79 -6.07 -1.73
N THR A 120 5.15 -4.78 -1.74
CA THR A 120 5.07 -3.96 -0.53
C THR A 120 3.64 -3.69 -0.12
N LEU A 121 2.74 -3.45 -1.07
CA LEU A 121 1.31 -3.29 -0.80
C LEU A 121 0.73 -4.58 -0.21
N LEU A 122 1.03 -5.74 -0.80
CA LEU A 122 0.61 -7.04 -0.29
C LEU A 122 1.12 -7.27 1.14
N LYS A 123 2.39 -6.93 1.41
CA LYS A 123 2.99 -7.08 2.74
C LYS A 123 2.38 -6.10 3.76
N ALA A 124 2.11 -4.86 3.37
CA ALA A 124 1.44 -3.89 4.23
C ALA A 124 0.03 -4.36 4.59
N ILE A 125 -0.72 -4.90 3.63
CA ILE A 125 -2.04 -5.48 3.87
C ILE A 125 -1.93 -6.69 4.82
N GLU A 126 -0.93 -7.55 4.66
CA GLU A 126 -0.69 -8.68 5.56
C GLU A 126 -0.42 -8.22 7.01
N ILE A 127 0.44 -7.22 7.20
CA ILE A 127 0.78 -6.66 8.52
C ILE A 127 -0.47 -6.05 9.18
N ILE A 128 -1.24 -5.25 8.43
CA ILE A 128 -2.49 -4.65 8.95
C ILE A 128 -3.48 -5.74 9.39
N LYS A 129 -3.57 -6.86 8.65
CA LYS A 129 -4.41 -8.01 9.05
C LYS A 129 -3.90 -8.69 10.32
N GLN A 130 -2.59 -8.80 10.51
CA GLN A 130 -1.98 -9.37 11.71
C GLN A 130 -2.18 -8.46 12.93
N GLU A 131 -1.92 -7.16 12.82
CA GLU A 131 -2.10 -6.18 13.91
C GLU A 131 -3.58 -6.09 14.38
N ASN A 132 -4.52 -6.18 13.44
CA ASN A 132 -5.94 -6.22 13.77
C ASN A 132 -6.36 -7.54 14.45
N SER A 133 -5.68 -8.65 14.16
CA SER A 133 -5.96 -9.94 14.79
C SER A 133 -5.46 -10.02 16.25
N GLU A 134 -4.37 -9.34 16.58
CA GLU A 134 -3.86 -9.25 17.96
C GLU A 134 -4.75 -8.35 18.83
N SER A 135 -5.27 -7.25 18.25
CA SER A 135 -6.18 -6.31 18.91
C SER A 135 -7.55 -6.92 19.24
N ILE A 136 -8.07 -7.81 18.38
CA ILE A 136 -9.33 -8.54 18.62
C ILE A 136 -9.15 -9.63 19.68
N THR A 137 -8.00 -10.31 19.71
CA THR A 137 -7.74 -11.39 20.69
C THR A 137 -7.69 -10.87 22.14
N ALA A 138 -7.24 -9.62 22.35
CA ALA A 138 -7.24 -9.00 23.67
C ALA A 138 -8.63 -8.52 24.16
N MET A 139 -9.60 -8.32 23.26
CA MET A 139 -10.97 -7.91 23.59
C MET A 139 -11.96 -9.08 23.70
N VAL A 140 -11.62 -10.27 23.18
CA VAL A 140 -12.51 -11.45 23.14
C VAL A 140 -12.08 -12.54 24.15
N THR A 141 -11.47 -12.18 25.28
CA THR A 141 -11.46 -13.12 26.41
C THR A 141 -12.91 -13.30 26.87
N PRO A 142 -13.54 -14.48 26.72
CA PRO A 142 -14.92 -14.65 27.13
C PRO A 142 -14.99 -14.51 28.64
N PHE A 143 -15.85 -13.63 29.15
CA PHE A 143 -16.22 -13.63 30.56
C PHE A 143 -16.77 -15.02 30.89
N LYS A 144 -15.99 -15.82 31.63
CA LYS A 144 -16.42 -17.14 32.11
C LYS A 144 -17.36 -16.90 33.29
N PRO A 145 -18.69 -17.05 33.15
CA PRO A 145 -19.57 -16.79 34.27
C PRO A 145 -19.35 -17.87 35.33
N SER A 146 -19.39 -17.48 36.61
CA SER A 146 -19.21 -18.44 37.70
C SER A 146 -20.38 -19.44 37.73
N MET A 147 -20.10 -20.68 38.17
CA MET A 147 -21.09 -21.78 38.26
C MET A 147 -22.39 -21.39 38.99
N ARG A 148 -22.32 -20.41 39.89
CA ARG A 148 -23.47 -19.91 40.64
C ARG A 148 -24.50 -19.21 39.74
N VAL A 149 -24.04 -18.44 38.74
CA VAL A 149 -24.92 -17.73 37.79
C VAL A 149 -25.63 -18.73 36.86
N PHE A 150 -24.95 -19.81 36.48
CA PHE A 150 -25.51 -20.87 35.64
C PHE A 150 -26.62 -21.67 36.34
N TYR A 151 -26.47 -21.97 37.64
CA TYR A 151 -27.50 -22.67 38.40
C TYR A 151 -28.76 -21.82 38.65
N LEU A 152 -28.57 -20.51 38.89
CA LEU A 152 -29.68 -19.59 39.13
C LEU A 152 -30.58 -19.39 37.89
N SER A 153 -30.03 -19.49 36.67
CA SER A 153 -30.83 -19.36 35.45
C SER A 153 -31.74 -20.58 35.17
N HIS A 154 -31.36 -21.76 35.66
CA HIS A 154 -32.12 -23.00 35.42
C HIS A 154 -33.16 -23.32 36.50
N SER A 155 -33.07 -22.73 37.69
CA SER A 155 -34.02 -22.98 38.78
C SER A 155 -35.39 -22.31 38.58
N LYS A 156 -35.48 -21.17 37.89
CA LYS A 156 -36.74 -20.44 37.73
C LYS A 156 -37.73 -21.07 36.72
N SER A 157 -37.30 -22.03 35.91
CA SER A 157 -38.14 -22.63 34.86
C SER A 157 -39.04 -23.79 35.35
N GLN A 158 -38.86 -24.33 36.55
CA GLN A 158 -39.66 -25.47 37.02
C GLN A 158 -40.85 -25.11 37.94
N ILE A 159 -40.93 -23.89 38.46
CA ILE A 159 -41.98 -23.53 39.45
C ILE A 159 -43.33 -23.21 38.76
N THR A 160 -43.34 -22.86 37.47
CA THR A 160 -44.60 -22.51 36.77
C THR A 160 -45.32 -23.69 36.12
N LYS A 161 -44.76 -24.91 36.15
CA LYS A 161 -45.42 -26.11 35.56
C LYS A 161 -46.31 -26.89 36.54
N ASN A 162 -46.21 -26.67 37.85
CA ASN A 162 -47.02 -27.41 38.84
C ASN A 162 -48.29 -26.67 39.31
N LEU A 163 -48.55 -25.44 38.87
CA LEU A 163 -49.77 -24.68 39.24
C LEU A 163 -50.91 -24.80 38.22
N VAL A 164 -50.69 -25.45 37.07
CA VAL A 164 -51.71 -25.63 36.01
C VAL A 164 -52.36 -27.02 36.07
N ALA A 165 -51.96 -27.88 37.02
CA ALA A 165 -52.47 -29.26 37.16
C ALA A 165 -53.63 -29.44 38.16
N ASP A 166 -54.04 -28.40 38.90
CA ASP A 166 -55.13 -28.44 39.90
C ASP A 166 -56.42 -27.72 39.45
N MET A 167 -56.61 -27.51 38.15
CA MET A 167 -57.85 -26.92 37.58
C MET A 167 -58.46 -27.75 36.43
N ALA A 168 -58.20 -29.07 36.41
CA ALA A 168 -58.84 -30.01 35.49
C ALA A 168 -59.55 -31.14 36.25
#